data_AF-A0A359CIJ5-F1
#
_entry.id   AF-A0A359CIJ5-F1
#
_cell.length_a   1.000
_cell.length_b   1.000
_cell.length_c   1.000
_cell.angle_alpha   90.00
_cell.angle_beta   90.00
_cell.angle_gamma   90.00
#
_symmetry.space_group_name_H-M   'P 1'
#
loop_
_entity.id
_entity.type
_entity.pdbx_description
1 polymer ?
#
loop_
_entity_poly.entity_id
_entity_poly.type
_entity_poly.pdbx_seq_one_letter_code
_entity_poly.pdbx_strand_id
1 'polypeptide(L)'
;MQKRKLILLLSIVGVLVATIFIFSCSTALSERYMQTVYPVVASMLSFVSGLLPFSLYDVFLIVASLLLIKLIVFAVIRKITFSAFLFSFIRFVAIIVAWFYLSWGIAYFRKDFYNRCHVQEIKFEEESLKTFAVRFIDDANRQYVDCSNMDKEDIRREIEQSYRLLHPALKTPYPNGKRRVKPMMFEPVYSKTGVSGYFGPFFNEIHVNNYSLNFTYPFTLAHEMAHQFGIAPESEANLYAFIVCAGSNNDKIRYSAYASALRYVLGDVRRFLPDDYQSMVSSIRPEIMADMERNREHWLAVRDESLSGAQDKMYDAYLKTNKIRSGQGNYSEVVGLLISSYGIIQ
;
A
#
# COMPACT_ATOMS: atom_id res chain seq x y z
N MET A 1 -25.18 -29.27 -24.42
CA MET A 1 -25.24 -28.32 -23.29
C MET A 1 -23.85 -27.82 -22.83
N GLN A 2 -22.84 -28.69 -22.66
CA GLN A 2 -21.47 -28.27 -22.25
C GLN A 2 -20.77 -27.31 -23.22
N LYS A 3 -20.82 -27.55 -24.54
CA LYS A 3 -20.22 -26.63 -25.54
C LYS A 3 -20.79 -25.21 -25.47
N ARG A 4 -22.11 -25.05 -25.36
CA ARG A 4 -22.77 -23.75 -25.20
C ARG A 4 -22.34 -23.03 -23.91
N LYS A 5 -22.24 -23.76 -22.78
CA LYS A 5 -21.77 -23.22 -21.50
C LYS A 5 -20.31 -22.76 -21.57
N LEU A 6 -19.45 -23.52 -22.25
CA LEU A 6 -18.05 -23.16 -22.44
C LEU A 6 -17.90 -21.91 -23.34
N ILE A 7 -18.64 -21.85 -24.45
CA ILE A 7 -18.64 -20.66 -25.32
C ILE A 7 -19.07 -19.43 -24.54
N LEU A 8 -20.16 -19.53 -23.77
CA LEU A 8 -20.62 -18.42 -22.94
C LEU A 8 -19.57 -17.98 -21.92
N LEU A 9 -18.91 -18.92 -21.22
CA LEU A 9 -17.84 -18.60 -20.28
C LEU A 9 -16.69 -17.87 -20.98
N LEU A 10 -16.24 -18.36 -22.13
CA LEU A 10 -15.16 -17.73 -22.90
C LEU A 10 -15.56 -16.36 -23.43
N SER A 11 -16.82 -16.16 -23.83
CA SER A 11 -17.34 -14.84 -24.19
C SER A 11 -17.33 -13.88 -23.00
N ILE A 12 -17.75 -14.32 -21.82
CA ILE A 12 -17.71 -13.50 -20.58
C ILE A 12 -16.26 -13.13 -20.25
N VAL A 13 -15.34 -14.10 -20.31
CA VAL A 13 -13.91 -13.84 -20.08
C VAL A 13 -13.36 -12.87 -21.12
N GLY A 14 -13.71 -13.03 -22.40
CA GLY A 14 -13.32 -12.13 -23.47
C GLY A 14 -13.80 -10.69 -23.23
N VAL A 15 -15.06 -10.53 -22.80
CA VAL A 15 -15.61 -9.22 -22.42
C VAL A 15 -14.87 -8.64 -21.23
N LEU A 16 -14.63 -9.42 -20.17
CA LEU A 16 -13.89 -8.99 -18.99
C LEU A 16 -12.48 -8.49 -19.35
N VAL A 17 -11.74 -9.27 -20.14
CA VAL A 17 -10.40 -8.90 -20.61
C VAL A 17 -10.45 -7.64 -21.47
N ALA A 18 -11.42 -7.53 -22.38
CA ALA A 18 -11.60 -6.32 -23.19
C ALA A 18 -11.92 -5.10 -22.32
N THR A 19 -12.75 -5.23 -21.29
CA THR A 19 -13.06 -4.15 -20.34
C THR A 19 -11.81 -3.71 -19.59
N ILE A 20 -11.03 -4.64 -19.03
CA ILE A 20 -9.76 -4.32 -18.34
C ILE A 20 -8.79 -3.63 -19.29
N PHE A 21 -8.68 -4.13 -20.52
CA PHE A 21 -7.83 -3.54 -21.54
C PHE A 21 -8.24 -2.09 -21.87
N ILE A 22 -9.53 -1.82 -22.04
CA ILE A 22 -10.06 -0.47 -22.30
C ILE A 22 -9.70 0.49 -21.14
N PHE A 23 -9.84 0.06 -19.89
CA PHE A 23 -9.40 0.87 -18.73
C PHE A 23 -7.88 1.09 -18.75
N SER A 24 -7.09 0.07 -19.06
CA SER A 24 -5.63 0.18 -19.13
C SER A 24 -5.13 1.15 -20.21
N CYS A 25 -5.87 1.29 -21.31
CA CYS A 25 -5.54 2.22 -22.40
C CYS A 25 -6.02 3.66 -22.16
N SER A 26 -6.87 3.91 -21.16
CA SER A 26 -7.47 5.22 -20.93
C SER A 26 -7.38 5.63 -19.46
N THR A 27 -6.33 6.38 -19.13
CA THR A 27 -6.14 6.95 -17.79
C THR A 27 -7.29 7.88 -17.39
N ALA A 28 -7.88 8.60 -18.36
CA ALA A 28 -9.05 9.46 -18.12
C ALA A 28 -10.32 8.66 -17.74
N LEU A 29 -10.54 7.51 -18.37
CA LEU A 29 -11.66 6.62 -18.03
C LEU A 29 -11.46 6.01 -16.64
N SER A 30 -10.26 5.52 -16.35
CA SER A 30 -9.88 4.96 -15.05
C SER A 30 -10.01 6.01 -13.94
N GLU A 31 -9.58 7.25 -14.18
CA GLU A 31 -9.76 8.34 -13.21
C GLU A 31 -11.24 8.64 -12.98
N ARG A 32 -12.06 8.71 -14.03
CA ARG A 32 -13.51 8.91 -13.90
C ARG A 32 -14.15 7.79 -13.08
N TYR A 33 -13.80 6.53 -13.34
CA TYR A 33 -14.31 5.39 -12.56
C TYR A 33 -13.95 5.53 -11.09
N MET A 34 -12.69 5.83 -10.80
CA MET A 34 -12.17 5.94 -9.44
C MET A 34 -12.73 7.15 -8.67
N GLN A 35 -13.15 8.20 -9.38
CA GLN A 35 -13.80 9.37 -8.80
C GLN A 35 -15.32 9.24 -8.61
N THR A 36 -15.99 8.38 -9.38
CA THR A 36 -17.47 8.34 -9.41
C THR A 36 -18.05 6.99 -8.98
N VAL A 37 -17.56 5.88 -9.53
CA VAL A 37 -18.11 4.54 -9.28
C VAL A 37 -17.46 3.90 -8.07
N TYR A 38 -16.12 3.99 -7.98
CA TYR A 38 -15.38 3.36 -6.88
C TYR A 38 -15.84 3.80 -5.48
N PRO A 39 -16.11 5.10 -5.19
CA PRO A 39 -16.55 5.50 -3.86
C PRO A 39 -17.86 4.85 -3.42
N VAL A 40 -18.77 4.56 -4.36
CA VAL A 40 -20.00 3.82 -4.10
C VAL A 40 -19.68 2.37 -3.78
N VAL A 41 -18.84 1.72 -4.60
CA VAL A 41 -18.41 0.33 -4.40
C VAL A 41 -17.69 0.16 -3.06
N ALA A 42 -16.73 1.02 -2.75
CA ALA A 42 -16.01 1.04 -1.48
C ALA A 42 -16.95 1.24 -0.28
N SER A 43 -17.93 2.14 -0.40
CA SER A 43 -18.95 2.35 0.65
C SER A 43 -19.83 1.13 0.88
N MET A 44 -20.26 0.44 -0.18
CA MET A 44 -21.02 -0.79 -0.06
C MET A 44 -20.19 -1.91 0.57
N LEU A 45 -18.95 -2.13 0.09
CA LEU A 45 -18.08 -3.19 0.59
C LEU A 45 -17.68 -2.96 2.05
N SER A 46 -17.25 -1.76 2.40
CA SER A 46 -16.88 -1.41 3.78
C SER A 46 -18.07 -1.39 4.74
N PHE A 47 -19.28 -1.07 4.26
CA PHE A 47 -20.50 -1.22 5.05
C PHE A 47 -20.76 -2.69 5.39
N VAL A 48 -20.77 -3.58 4.39
CA VAL A 48 -20.97 -5.02 4.58
C VAL A 48 -19.90 -5.62 5.48
N SER A 49 -18.63 -5.31 5.22
CA SER A 49 -17.53 -5.72 6.09
C SER A 49 -17.69 -5.19 7.51
N GLY A 50 -18.10 -3.93 7.66
CA GLY A 50 -18.22 -3.26 8.96
C GLY A 50 -19.20 -3.92 9.93
N LEU A 51 -20.15 -4.71 9.43
CA LEU A 51 -21.10 -5.50 10.24
C LEU A 51 -20.43 -6.63 11.02
N LEU A 52 -19.27 -7.11 10.56
CA LEU A 52 -18.57 -8.24 11.15
C LEU A 52 -17.30 -7.77 11.89
N PRO A 53 -16.98 -8.35 13.05
CA PRO A 53 -15.80 -7.93 13.82
C PRO A 53 -14.47 -8.52 13.31
N PHE A 54 -14.52 -9.47 12.38
CA PHE A 54 -13.35 -10.15 11.79
C PHE A 54 -13.09 -9.74 10.33
N SER A 55 -11.94 -10.14 9.80
CA SER A 55 -11.51 -9.91 8.41
C SER A 55 -12.29 -10.79 7.43
N LEU A 56 -13.17 -10.21 6.61
CA LEU A 56 -13.80 -10.93 5.51
C LEU A 56 -12.79 -11.26 4.41
N TYR A 57 -11.78 -10.41 4.24
CA TYR A 57 -10.71 -10.63 3.29
C TYR A 57 -9.92 -11.90 3.61
N ASP A 58 -9.52 -12.10 4.87
CA ASP A 58 -8.76 -13.29 5.28
C ASP A 58 -9.60 -14.55 5.14
N VAL A 59 -10.87 -14.50 5.58
CA VAL A 59 -11.82 -15.61 5.39
C VAL A 59 -11.98 -15.95 3.92
N PHE A 60 -12.10 -14.93 3.06
CA PHE A 60 -12.19 -15.12 1.62
C PHE A 60 -10.94 -15.79 1.05
N LEU A 61 -9.74 -15.38 1.45
CA LEU A 61 -8.50 -16.02 1.02
C LEU A 61 -8.44 -17.50 1.44
N ILE A 62 -8.84 -17.83 2.67
CA ILE A 62 -8.92 -19.23 3.14
C ILE A 62 -9.91 -20.01 2.28
N VAL A 63 -11.14 -19.52 2.12
CA VAL A 63 -12.20 -20.23 1.38
C VAL A 63 -11.82 -20.40 -0.09
N ALA A 64 -11.30 -19.36 -0.73
CA ALA A 64 -10.83 -19.42 -2.12
C ALA A 64 -9.71 -20.46 -2.28
N SER A 65 -8.76 -20.50 -1.34
CA SER A 65 -7.67 -21.49 -1.34
C SER A 65 -8.18 -22.92 -1.16
N LEU A 66 -9.09 -23.15 -0.21
CA LEU A 66 -9.70 -24.46 0.01
C LEU A 66 -10.52 -24.94 -1.20
N LEU A 67 -11.26 -24.04 -1.86
CA LEU A 67 -12.00 -24.35 -3.08
C LEU A 67 -11.06 -24.72 -4.24
N LEU A 68 -9.94 -24.00 -4.39
CA LEU A 68 -8.93 -24.31 -5.39
C LEU A 68 -8.25 -25.66 -5.11
N ILE A 69 -7.84 -25.92 -3.86
CA ILE A 69 -7.26 -27.20 -3.45
C ILE A 69 -8.24 -28.35 -3.71
N LYS A 70 -9.51 -28.20 -3.32
CA LYS A 70 -10.56 -29.18 -3.60
C LYS A 70 -10.67 -29.47 -5.10
N LEU A 71 -10.67 -28.41 -5.92
CA LEU A 71 -10.76 -28.54 -7.38
C LEU A 71 -9.56 -29.31 -7.95
N ILE A 72 -8.35 -29.02 -7.48
CA ILE A 72 -7.11 -29.71 -7.88
C ILE A 72 -7.14 -31.17 -7.42
N VAL A 73 -7.44 -31.42 -6.15
CA VAL A 73 -7.52 -32.79 -5.60
C VAL A 73 -8.51 -33.61 -6.40
N PHE A 74 -9.72 -33.11 -6.66
CA PHE A 74 -10.74 -33.84 -7.41
C PHE A 74 -10.31 -34.16 -8.85
N ALA A 75 -9.50 -33.31 -9.49
CA ALA A 75 -8.91 -33.61 -10.79
C ALA A 75 -7.85 -34.72 -10.68
N VAL A 76 -6.98 -34.65 -9.67
CA VAL A 76 -5.90 -35.63 -9.43
C VAL A 76 -6.46 -37.02 -9.09
N ILE A 77 -7.45 -37.09 -8.20
CA ILE A 77 -8.13 -38.36 -7.84
C ILE A 77 -9.18 -38.79 -8.88
N ARG A 78 -9.20 -38.13 -10.05
CA ARG A 78 -10.04 -38.43 -11.21
C ARG A 78 -11.55 -38.47 -10.92
N LYS A 79 -12.00 -37.70 -9.91
CA LYS A 79 -13.43 -37.49 -9.62
C LYS A 79 -14.10 -36.52 -10.59
N ILE A 80 -13.32 -35.71 -11.30
CA ILE A 80 -13.78 -34.84 -12.39
C ILE A 80 -12.89 -35.03 -13.63
N THR A 81 -13.46 -34.80 -14.81
CA THR A 81 -12.68 -34.82 -16.06
C THR A 81 -11.81 -33.58 -16.17
N PHE A 82 -10.73 -33.66 -16.96
CA PHE A 82 -9.85 -32.51 -17.21
C PHE A 82 -10.60 -31.29 -17.79
N SER A 83 -11.57 -31.52 -18.68
CA SER A 83 -12.41 -30.45 -19.23
C SER A 83 -13.29 -29.79 -18.15
N ALA A 84 -13.85 -30.57 -17.22
CA ALA A 84 -14.63 -30.03 -16.10
C ALA A 84 -13.76 -29.26 -15.11
N PHE A 85 -12.53 -29.73 -14.86
CA PHE A 85 -11.53 -28.99 -14.09
C PHE A 85 -11.22 -27.64 -14.75
N LEU A 86 -10.84 -27.64 -16.03
CA LEU A 86 -10.45 -26.43 -16.75
C LEU A 86 -11.59 -25.40 -16.80
N PHE A 87 -12.82 -25.85 -17.09
CA PHE A 87 -14.00 -24.97 -17.04
C PHE A 87 -14.20 -24.34 -15.66
N SER A 88 -14.10 -25.13 -14.60
CA SER A 88 -14.29 -24.64 -13.22
C SER A 88 -13.16 -23.71 -12.79
N PHE A 89 -11.93 -24.01 -13.20
CA PHE A 89 -10.75 -23.20 -12.92
C PHE A 89 -10.82 -21.84 -13.63
N ILE A 90 -11.11 -21.82 -14.94
CA ILE A 90 -11.29 -20.58 -15.71
C ILE A 90 -12.40 -19.73 -15.08
N ARG A 91 -13.54 -20.35 -14.73
CA ARG A 91 -14.64 -19.64 -14.08
C ARG A 91 -14.23 -19.06 -12.72
N PHE A 92 -13.53 -19.84 -11.90
CA PHE A 92 -13.04 -19.41 -10.59
C PHE A 92 -12.11 -18.19 -10.71
N VAL A 93 -11.10 -18.28 -11.60
CA VAL A 93 -10.17 -17.17 -11.88
C VAL A 93 -10.91 -15.96 -12.42
N ALA A 94 -11.84 -16.14 -13.37
CA ALA A 94 -12.61 -15.05 -13.96
C ALA A 94 -13.44 -14.28 -12.92
N ILE A 95 -14.05 -14.97 -11.95
CA ILE A 95 -14.80 -14.33 -10.86
C ILE A 95 -13.87 -13.51 -9.98
N ILE A 96 -12.72 -14.05 -9.58
CA ILE A 96 -11.75 -13.33 -8.74
C ILE A 96 -11.20 -12.10 -9.46
N VAL A 97 -10.81 -12.25 -10.73
CA VAL A 97 -10.29 -11.15 -11.56
C VAL A 97 -11.36 -10.07 -11.76
N ALA A 98 -12.59 -10.45 -12.08
CA ALA A 98 -13.70 -9.51 -12.23
C ALA A 98 -13.96 -8.76 -10.93
N TRP A 99 -14.06 -9.47 -9.81
CA TRP A 99 -14.26 -8.83 -8.51
C TRP A 99 -13.12 -7.88 -8.18
N PHE A 100 -11.87 -8.31 -8.34
CA PHE A 100 -10.70 -7.47 -8.05
C PHE A 100 -10.69 -6.18 -8.87
N TYR A 101 -10.81 -6.26 -10.20
CA TYR A 101 -10.74 -5.07 -11.05
C TYR A 101 -11.93 -4.13 -10.87
N LEU A 102 -13.16 -4.67 -10.76
CA LEU A 102 -14.34 -3.85 -10.53
C LEU A 102 -14.36 -3.25 -9.12
N SER A 103 -13.86 -3.96 -8.11
CA SER A 103 -13.80 -3.41 -6.74
C SER A 103 -12.70 -2.38 -6.57
N TRP A 104 -11.50 -2.61 -7.09
CA TRP A 104 -10.34 -1.76 -6.79
C TRP A 104 -9.27 -1.71 -7.89
N GLY A 105 -9.02 -2.81 -8.60
CA GLY A 105 -7.87 -2.97 -9.51
C GLY A 105 -7.76 -1.95 -10.66
N ILE A 106 -8.85 -1.26 -11.01
CA ILE A 106 -8.80 -0.11 -11.95
C ILE A 106 -7.91 1.02 -11.41
N ALA A 107 -7.67 1.09 -10.10
CA ALA A 107 -6.76 2.04 -9.45
C ALA A 107 -5.34 2.04 -10.05
N TYR A 108 -4.84 0.91 -10.56
CA TYR A 108 -3.52 0.81 -11.21
C TYR A 108 -3.42 1.57 -12.54
N PHE A 109 -4.55 1.89 -13.18
CA PHE A 109 -4.58 2.55 -14.48
C PHE A 109 -4.89 4.05 -14.39
N ARG A 110 -4.91 4.61 -13.18
CA ARG A 110 -5.10 6.04 -12.96
C ARG A 110 -3.88 6.83 -13.43
N LYS A 111 -4.03 8.16 -13.49
CA LYS A 111 -2.90 9.08 -13.61
C LYS A 111 -1.93 8.90 -12.43
N ASP A 112 -0.68 9.31 -12.54
CA ASP A 112 0.22 9.38 -11.38
C ASP A 112 -0.12 10.58 -10.46
N PHE A 113 0.58 10.68 -9.33
CA PHE A 113 0.44 11.79 -8.39
C PHE A 113 0.70 13.15 -9.02
N TYR A 114 1.79 13.31 -9.79
CA TYR A 114 2.18 14.56 -10.43
C TYR A 114 1.07 15.13 -11.30
N ASN A 115 0.46 14.28 -12.13
CA ASN A 115 -0.62 14.66 -13.02
C ASN A 115 -1.95 14.89 -12.28
N ARG A 116 -2.26 14.12 -11.23
CA ARG A 116 -3.48 14.32 -10.44
C ARG A 116 -3.42 15.61 -9.63
N CYS A 117 -2.33 15.83 -8.92
CA CYS A 117 -2.18 16.94 -7.97
C CYS A 117 -1.55 18.19 -8.59
N HIS A 118 -1.23 18.16 -9.89
CA HIS A 118 -0.56 19.26 -10.61
C HIS A 118 0.77 19.65 -9.96
N VAL A 119 1.52 18.66 -9.49
CA VAL A 119 2.86 18.83 -8.92
C VAL A 119 3.89 18.60 -10.01
N GLN A 120 4.83 19.52 -10.15
CA GLN A 120 5.95 19.35 -11.08
C GLN A 120 6.96 18.37 -10.49
N GLU A 121 7.30 17.33 -11.24
CA GLU A 121 8.36 16.40 -10.87
C GLU A 121 9.72 17.11 -10.88
N ILE A 122 10.41 17.05 -9.74
CA ILE A 122 11.79 17.50 -9.61
C ILE A 122 12.69 16.39 -10.14
N LYS A 123 13.48 16.71 -11.17
CA LYS A 123 14.45 15.79 -11.75
C LYS A 123 15.58 15.53 -10.76
N PHE A 124 16.22 14.38 -10.94
CA PHE A 124 17.35 13.99 -10.11
C PHE A 124 18.52 15.00 -10.23
N GLU A 125 18.89 15.56 -9.08
CA GLU A 125 20.10 16.35 -8.87
C GLU A 125 20.66 16.07 -7.46
N GLU A 126 21.97 15.80 -7.35
CA GLU A 126 22.59 15.49 -6.05
C GLU A 126 22.44 16.64 -5.04
N GLU A 127 22.57 17.89 -5.50
CA GLU A 127 22.41 19.07 -4.65
C GLU A 127 20.98 19.25 -4.12
N SER A 128 19.98 18.94 -4.96
CA SER A 128 18.57 18.93 -4.57
C SER A 128 18.30 17.88 -3.49
N LEU A 129 18.90 16.68 -3.61
CA LEU A 129 18.82 15.63 -2.59
C LEU A 129 19.51 16.06 -1.30
N LYS A 130 20.70 16.66 -1.39
CA LYS A 130 21.46 17.12 -0.24
C LYS A 130 20.67 18.16 0.57
N THR A 131 20.19 19.19 -0.12
CA THR A 131 19.37 20.26 0.48
C THR A 131 18.11 19.71 1.12
N PHE A 132 17.40 18.82 0.41
CA PHE A 132 16.21 18.17 0.93
C PHE A 132 16.52 17.31 2.16
N ALA A 133 17.56 16.47 2.11
CA ALA A 133 17.91 15.57 3.21
C ALA A 133 18.28 16.33 4.48
N VAL A 134 19.07 17.41 4.37
CA VAL A 134 19.42 18.28 5.50
C VAL A 134 18.14 18.85 6.14
N ARG A 135 17.25 19.42 5.33
CA ARG A 135 15.97 19.97 5.83
C ARG A 135 15.08 18.89 6.45
N PHE A 136 14.97 17.73 5.81
CA PHE A 136 14.15 16.62 6.28
C PHE A 136 14.66 16.09 7.62
N ILE A 137 15.97 15.97 7.81
CA ILE A 137 16.58 15.54 9.08
C ILE A 137 16.32 16.57 10.18
N ASP A 138 16.47 17.87 9.89
CA ASP A 138 16.16 18.94 10.85
C ASP A 138 14.69 18.90 11.28
N ASP A 139 13.77 18.73 10.33
CA ASP A 139 12.34 18.54 10.62
C ASP A 139 12.08 17.27 11.44
N ALA A 140 12.69 16.13 11.09
CA ALA A 140 12.55 14.87 11.83
C ALA A 140 13.02 15.03 13.28
N ASN A 141 14.16 15.71 13.50
CA ASN A 141 14.69 16.00 14.82
C ASN A 141 13.73 16.85 15.66
N ARG A 142 13.10 17.86 15.05
CA ARG A 142 12.09 18.72 15.71
C ARG A 142 10.82 17.97 16.07
N GLN A 143 10.42 16.96 15.29
CA GLN A 143 9.19 16.20 15.53
C GLN A 143 9.35 15.05 16.53
N TYR A 144 10.56 14.74 17.03
CA TYR A 144 10.74 13.64 17.98
C TYR A 144 9.85 13.79 19.22
N VAL A 145 9.15 12.71 19.56
CA VAL A 145 8.36 12.55 20.79
C VAL A 145 8.36 11.08 21.22
N ASP A 146 8.27 10.83 22.52
CA ASP A 146 8.09 9.47 23.04
C ASP A 146 6.71 8.90 22.66
N CYS A 147 6.75 7.73 22.02
CA CYS A 147 5.60 6.99 21.53
C CYS A 147 5.27 5.75 22.38
N SER A 148 5.82 5.64 23.59
CA SER A 148 5.55 4.54 24.52
C SER A 148 4.06 4.29 24.76
N ASN A 149 3.28 5.36 24.91
CA ASN A 149 1.83 5.31 25.14
C ASN A 149 1.05 5.88 23.94
N MET A 150 0.25 5.05 23.27
CA MET A 150 -0.70 5.50 22.23
C MET A 150 -2.00 4.71 22.28
N ASP A 151 -3.12 5.43 22.19
CA ASP A 151 -4.42 4.83 21.91
C ASP A 151 -4.61 4.70 20.40
N LYS A 152 -4.65 3.47 19.89
CA LYS A 152 -4.81 3.17 18.46
C LYS A 152 -6.12 3.69 17.87
N GLU A 153 -7.19 3.78 18.67
CA GLU A 153 -8.47 4.29 18.21
C GLU A 153 -8.45 5.82 18.09
N ASP A 154 -7.77 6.52 19.01
CA ASP A 154 -7.51 7.95 18.89
C ASP A 154 -6.68 8.25 17.65
N ILE A 155 -5.58 7.50 17.44
CA ILE A 155 -4.74 7.64 16.24
C ILE A 155 -5.56 7.43 14.96
N ARG A 156 -6.43 6.41 14.93
CA ARG A 156 -7.31 6.15 13.78
C ARG A 156 -8.27 7.32 13.51
N ARG A 157 -8.83 7.92 14.55
CA ARG A 157 -9.73 9.09 14.42
C ARG A 157 -8.99 10.32 13.90
N GLU A 158 -7.79 10.59 14.40
CA GLU A 158 -6.96 11.71 13.97
C GLU A 158 -6.50 11.55 12.51
N ILE A 159 -6.07 10.36 12.09
CA ILE A 159 -5.68 10.11 10.68
C ILE A 159 -6.89 10.26 9.76
N GLU A 160 -8.07 9.76 10.16
CA GLU A 160 -9.32 9.97 9.41
C GLU A 160 -9.63 11.46 9.23
N GLN A 161 -9.44 12.24 10.29
CA GLN A 161 -9.64 13.68 10.27
C GLN A 161 -8.62 14.37 9.35
N SER A 162 -7.34 14.00 9.41
CA SER A 162 -6.32 14.50 8.50
C SER A 162 -6.67 14.21 7.03
N TYR A 163 -7.11 12.98 6.70
CA TYR A 163 -7.59 12.66 5.35
C TYR A 163 -8.79 13.52 4.95
N ARG A 164 -9.76 13.70 5.85
CA ARG A 164 -10.93 14.53 5.61
C ARG A 164 -10.56 16.00 5.38
N LEU A 165 -9.53 16.52 6.02
CA LEU A 165 -9.09 17.90 5.79
C LEU A 165 -8.30 18.03 4.49
N LEU A 166 -7.45 17.05 4.17
CA LEU A 166 -6.51 17.11 3.05
C LEU A 166 -7.06 16.54 1.73
N HIS A 167 -8.24 15.90 1.73
CA HIS A 167 -8.80 15.30 0.51
C HIS A 167 -8.89 16.25 -0.71
N PRO A 168 -9.19 17.57 -0.57
CA PRO A 168 -9.25 18.46 -1.73
C PRO A 168 -7.87 18.72 -2.36
N ALA A 169 -6.83 18.75 -1.52
CA ALA A 169 -5.44 18.91 -1.94
C ALA A 169 -4.91 17.61 -2.56
N LEU A 170 -5.22 16.47 -1.95
CA LEU A 170 -4.84 15.12 -2.40
C LEU A 170 -5.67 14.59 -3.58
N LYS A 171 -6.66 15.34 -4.05
CA LYS A 171 -7.59 14.95 -5.13
C LYS A 171 -8.21 13.56 -4.91
N THR A 172 -8.50 13.24 -3.64
CA THR A 172 -9.18 12.00 -3.27
C THR A 172 -10.67 12.26 -3.08
N PRO A 173 -11.54 11.39 -3.65
CA PRO A 173 -12.95 11.41 -3.33
C PRO A 173 -13.17 11.15 -1.84
N TYR A 174 -14.05 11.93 -1.21
CA TYR A 174 -14.43 11.77 0.19
C TYR A 174 -15.94 12.00 0.37
N PRO A 175 -16.66 11.18 1.14
CA PRO A 175 -16.20 9.94 1.76
C PRO A 175 -16.01 8.82 0.72
N ASN A 176 -15.11 7.90 1.00
CA ASN A 176 -14.83 6.74 0.14
C ASN A 176 -14.71 5.47 1.00
N GLY A 177 -15.84 4.85 1.36
CA GLY A 177 -15.86 3.78 2.35
C GLY A 177 -15.61 4.22 3.79
N LYS A 178 -15.75 3.26 4.71
CA LYS A 178 -15.49 3.43 6.16
C LYS A 178 -14.16 2.75 6.54
N ARG A 179 -13.25 3.52 7.14
CA ARG A 179 -11.89 3.10 7.50
C ARG A 179 -11.84 2.44 8.88
N ARG A 180 -12.46 1.25 8.98
CA ARG A 180 -12.37 0.41 10.18
C ARG A 180 -11.23 -0.58 10.01
N VAL A 181 -10.27 -0.52 10.93
CA VAL A 181 -9.19 -1.51 10.99
C VAL A 181 -9.77 -2.86 11.41
N LYS A 182 -9.42 -3.91 10.67
CA LYS A 182 -9.78 -5.31 10.96
C LYS A 182 -8.58 -6.04 11.55
N PRO A 183 -8.82 -6.97 12.50
CA PRO A 183 -7.75 -7.82 13.00
C PRO A 183 -7.24 -8.74 11.88
N MET A 184 -5.92 -8.96 11.85
CA MET A 184 -5.30 -9.98 11.02
C MET A 184 -5.57 -11.36 11.64
N MET A 185 -6.24 -12.27 10.93
CA MET A 185 -6.57 -13.59 11.47
C MET A 185 -5.33 -14.46 11.72
N PHE A 186 -4.25 -14.22 10.97
CA PHE A 186 -2.99 -14.96 11.05
C PHE A 186 -1.81 -14.01 11.34
N GLU A 187 -1.98 -13.07 12.27
CA GLU A 187 -0.96 -12.07 12.60
C GLU A 187 0.46 -12.65 12.77
N PRO A 188 0.69 -13.78 13.49
CA PRO A 188 2.04 -14.34 13.61
C PRO A 188 2.67 -14.75 12.27
N VAL A 189 1.87 -15.23 11.31
CA VAL A 189 2.36 -15.58 9.97
C VAL A 189 2.75 -14.32 9.22
N TYR A 190 1.88 -13.30 9.23
CA TYR A 190 2.18 -12.02 8.61
C TYR A 190 3.44 -11.37 9.20
N SER A 191 3.60 -11.41 10.53
CA SER A 191 4.79 -10.91 11.22
C SER A 191 6.06 -11.64 10.81
N LYS A 192 6.03 -12.97 10.74
CA LYS A 192 7.16 -13.79 10.27
C LYS A 192 7.58 -13.47 8.84
N THR A 193 6.62 -13.08 8.01
CA THR A 193 6.84 -12.63 6.63
C THR A 193 7.10 -11.13 6.50
N GLY A 194 7.26 -10.38 7.60
CA GLY A 194 7.58 -8.95 7.58
C GLY A 194 6.46 -8.01 7.13
N VAL A 195 5.20 -8.43 7.17
CA VAL A 195 4.05 -7.62 6.72
C VAL A 195 3.56 -6.76 7.90
N SER A 196 3.75 -5.44 7.81
CA SER A 196 3.30 -4.46 8.82
C SER A 196 1.84 -4.05 8.64
N GLY A 197 1.31 -4.12 7.42
CA GLY A 197 -0.05 -3.77 7.07
C GLY A 197 -0.43 -4.35 5.71
N TYR A 198 -1.73 -4.43 5.44
CA TYR A 198 -2.23 -4.66 4.08
C TYR A 198 -3.66 -4.13 3.92
N PHE A 199 -3.99 -3.80 2.68
CA PHE A 199 -5.32 -3.47 2.25
C PHE A 199 -5.98 -4.67 1.59
N GLY A 200 -7.20 -5.02 2.02
CA GLY A 200 -8.02 -6.10 1.50
C GLY A 200 -9.03 -5.61 0.45
N PRO A 201 -8.69 -5.54 -0.85
CA PRO A 201 -9.51 -4.89 -1.88
C PRO A 201 -10.88 -5.54 -2.10
N PHE A 202 -10.99 -6.87 -1.92
CA PHE A 202 -12.26 -7.58 -2.14
C PHE A 202 -13.39 -7.13 -1.20
N PHE A 203 -13.06 -6.63 -0.01
CA PHE A 203 -14.03 -6.20 1.00
C PHE A 203 -13.77 -4.78 1.54
N ASN A 204 -12.84 -4.05 0.90
CA ASN A 204 -12.46 -2.69 1.30
C ASN A 204 -11.98 -2.62 2.76
N GLU A 205 -11.22 -3.62 3.21
CA GLU A 205 -10.75 -3.74 4.60
C GLU A 205 -9.31 -3.25 4.76
N ILE A 206 -8.99 -2.67 5.91
CA ILE A 206 -7.64 -2.23 6.26
C ILE A 206 -7.15 -3.09 7.43
N HIS A 207 -5.90 -3.53 7.35
CA HIS A 207 -5.27 -4.36 8.38
C HIS A 207 -3.93 -3.75 8.75
N VAL A 208 -3.69 -3.59 10.05
CA VAL A 208 -2.39 -3.14 10.58
C VAL A 208 -1.94 -4.15 11.62
N ASN A 209 -0.68 -4.58 11.51
CA ASN A 209 -0.11 -5.64 12.34
C ASN A 209 0.17 -5.09 13.75
N ASN A 210 -0.42 -5.70 14.78
CA ASN A 210 -0.21 -5.26 16.17
C ASN A 210 1.19 -5.57 16.69
N TYR A 211 1.95 -6.41 15.99
CA TYR A 211 3.36 -6.61 16.25
C TYR A 211 4.17 -5.33 16.01
N SER A 212 3.74 -4.42 15.14
CA SER A 212 4.49 -3.19 14.84
C SER A 212 4.71 -2.33 16.10
N LEU A 213 5.88 -1.71 16.21
CA LEU A 213 6.15 -0.75 17.29
C LEU A 213 5.19 0.45 17.17
N ASN A 214 4.80 1.01 18.32
CA ASN A 214 3.82 2.09 18.40
C ASN A 214 4.17 3.24 17.43
N PHE A 215 5.41 3.72 17.43
CA PHE A 215 5.80 4.88 16.60
C PHE A 215 5.68 4.66 15.08
N THR A 216 5.60 3.43 14.57
CA THR A 216 5.39 3.15 13.13
C THR A 216 3.93 2.92 12.77
N TYR A 217 3.08 2.62 13.77
CA TYR A 217 1.66 2.31 13.57
C TYR A 217 0.87 3.42 12.84
N PRO A 218 0.97 4.72 13.21
CA PRO A 218 0.23 5.77 12.52
C PRO A 218 0.54 5.85 11.03
N PHE A 219 1.82 5.82 10.65
CA PHE A 219 2.23 5.85 9.25
C PHE A 219 1.72 4.64 8.46
N THR A 220 1.83 3.42 9.01
CA THR A 220 1.30 2.22 8.37
C THR A 220 -0.23 2.29 8.22
N LEU A 221 -0.95 2.75 9.23
CA LEU A 221 -2.40 2.92 9.13
C LEU A 221 -2.79 3.93 8.04
N ALA A 222 -2.11 5.08 7.98
CA ALA A 222 -2.36 6.06 6.93
C ALA A 222 -2.03 5.50 5.53
N HIS A 223 -0.95 4.72 5.40
CA HIS A 223 -0.58 4.04 4.15
C HIS A 223 -1.71 3.10 3.66
N GLU A 224 -2.22 2.22 4.51
CA GLU A 224 -3.31 1.32 4.13
C GLU A 224 -4.63 2.07 3.85
N MET A 225 -4.86 3.19 4.53
CA MET A 225 -5.98 4.09 4.22
C MET A 225 -5.82 4.72 2.83
N ALA A 226 -4.62 5.06 2.39
CA ALA A 226 -4.36 5.54 1.02
C ALA A 226 -4.77 4.50 -0.03
N HIS A 227 -4.43 3.23 0.18
CA HIS A 227 -4.90 2.15 -0.68
C HIS A 227 -6.42 2.07 -0.72
N GLN A 228 -7.09 2.20 0.42
CA GLN A 228 -8.55 2.26 0.44
C GLN A 228 -9.11 3.47 -0.32
N PHE A 229 -8.41 4.61 -0.40
CA PHE A 229 -8.77 5.74 -1.27
C PHE A 229 -8.49 5.51 -2.76
N GLY A 230 -8.01 4.32 -3.14
CA GLY A 230 -7.73 3.97 -4.54
C GLY A 230 -6.38 4.46 -5.02
N ILE A 231 -5.42 4.63 -4.11
CA ILE A 231 -4.00 4.88 -4.43
C ILE A 231 -3.31 3.52 -4.50
N ALA A 232 -3.07 3.02 -5.71
CA ALA A 232 -2.51 1.68 -5.90
C ALA A 232 -0.97 1.60 -5.80
N PRO A 233 -0.19 2.57 -6.30
CA PRO A 233 1.26 2.52 -6.17
C PRO A 233 1.72 2.68 -4.71
N GLU A 234 2.58 1.77 -4.26
CA GLU A 234 3.19 1.77 -2.91
C GLU A 234 3.94 3.07 -2.59
N SER A 235 4.67 3.58 -3.57
CA SER A 235 5.42 4.85 -3.51
C SER A 235 4.51 6.03 -3.19
N GLU A 236 3.36 6.08 -3.87
CA GLU A 236 2.36 7.12 -3.68
C GLU A 236 1.57 6.92 -2.38
N ALA A 237 1.25 5.68 -2.00
CA ALA A 237 0.63 5.41 -0.71
C ALA A 237 1.53 5.87 0.45
N ASN A 238 2.84 5.68 0.35
CA ASN A 238 3.84 6.23 1.29
C ASN A 238 3.85 7.76 1.30
N LEU A 239 3.76 8.40 0.14
CA LEU A 239 3.63 9.86 0.08
C LEU A 239 2.36 10.32 0.80
N TYR A 240 1.20 9.72 0.52
CA TYR A 240 -0.08 10.13 1.13
C TYR A 240 -0.04 9.93 2.64
N ALA A 241 0.52 8.81 3.11
CA ALA A 241 0.76 8.57 4.52
C ALA A 241 1.64 9.66 5.14
N PHE A 242 2.72 10.05 4.47
CA PHE A 242 3.60 11.12 4.93
C PHE A 242 2.84 12.45 5.06
N ILE A 243 2.12 12.87 4.01
CA ILE A 243 1.38 14.13 3.97
C ILE A 243 0.34 14.21 5.09
N VAL A 244 -0.47 13.16 5.22
CA VAL A 244 -1.57 13.09 6.18
C VAL A 244 -1.05 13.05 7.62
N CYS A 245 0.02 12.31 7.86
CA CYS A 245 0.59 12.18 9.19
C CYS A 245 1.41 13.42 9.59
N ALA A 246 2.25 13.95 8.70
CA ALA A 246 3.07 15.14 8.96
C ALA A 246 2.21 16.40 9.17
N GLY A 247 1.05 16.50 8.51
CA GLY A 247 0.07 17.56 8.71
C GLY A 247 -0.88 17.36 9.91
N SER A 248 -0.72 16.31 10.72
CA SER A 248 -1.59 16.04 11.87
C SER A 248 -1.29 16.98 13.04
N ASN A 249 -2.33 17.32 13.82
CA ASN A 249 -2.16 18.07 15.08
C ASN A 249 -1.56 17.20 16.20
N ASN A 250 -1.59 15.88 16.07
CA ASN A 250 -1.01 14.95 17.04
C ASN A 250 0.49 14.77 16.78
N ASP A 251 1.31 15.06 17.79
CA ASP A 251 2.77 14.99 17.74
C ASP A 251 3.31 13.58 17.44
N LYS A 252 2.71 12.54 18.02
CA LYS A 252 3.09 11.14 17.78
C LYS A 252 2.80 10.70 16.35
N ILE A 253 1.71 11.20 15.76
CA ILE A 253 1.38 10.96 14.34
C ILE A 253 2.40 11.66 13.44
N ARG A 254 2.74 12.93 13.72
CA ARG A 254 3.78 13.64 12.96
C ARG A 254 5.12 12.93 13.05
N TYR A 255 5.54 12.55 14.25
CA TYR A 255 6.78 11.82 14.45
C TYR A 255 6.81 10.51 13.65
N SER A 256 5.71 9.75 13.67
CA SER A 256 5.57 8.52 12.88
C SER A 256 5.84 8.73 11.39
N ALA A 257 5.39 9.86 10.83
CA ALA A 257 5.65 10.22 9.43
C ALA A 257 7.14 10.35 9.14
N TYR A 258 7.83 11.16 9.96
CA TYR A 258 9.24 11.44 9.79
C TYR A 258 10.10 10.20 10.03
N ALA A 259 9.89 9.48 11.13
CA ALA A 259 10.65 8.28 11.45
C ALA A 259 10.50 7.19 10.37
N SER A 260 9.28 7.00 9.84
CA SER A 260 9.02 5.97 8.82
C SER A 260 9.58 6.34 7.44
N ALA A 261 9.57 7.63 7.08
CA ALA A 261 10.06 8.12 5.80
C ALA A 261 11.58 8.36 5.77
N LEU A 262 12.21 8.63 6.92
CA LEU A 262 13.65 8.89 7.04
C LEU A 262 14.51 7.78 6.43
N ARG A 263 14.09 6.52 6.56
CA ARG A 263 14.82 5.38 5.97
C ARG A 263 14.94 5.44 4.45
N TYR A 264 13.95 6.01 3.74
CA TYR A 264 14.02 6.18 2.29
C TYR A 264 15.01 7.29 1.93
N VAL A 265 14.94 8.41 2.65
CA VAL A 265 15.85 9.55 2.47
C VAL A 265 17.30 9.12 2.69
N LEU A 266 17.58 8.43 3.80
CA LEU A 266 18.92 7.92 4.11
C LEU A 266 19.39 6.85 3.11
N GLY A 267 18.47 6.05 2.55
CA GLY A 267 18.79 5.11 1.49
C GLY A 267 19.34 5.78 0.24
N ASP A 268 18.70 6.87 -0.20
CA ASP A 268 19.15 7.65 -1.36
C ASP A 268 20.40 8.47 -1.04
N VAL A 269 20.51 9.08 0.16
CA VAL A 269 21.75 9.75 0.60
C VAL A 269 22.93 8.78 0.60
N ARG A 270 22.78 7.56 1.14
CA ARG A 270 23.84 6.55 1.14
C ARG A 270 24.30 6.20 -0.27
N ARG A 271 23.37 6.20 -1.23
CA ARG A 271 23.61 5.78 -2.61
C ARG A 271 24.24 6.88 -3.45
N PHE A 272 23.77 8.11 -3.30
CA PHE A 272 24.11 9.22 -4.20
C PHE A 272 25.01 10.29 -3.55
N LEU A 273 25.06 10.34 -2.21
CA LEU A 273 25.88 11.26 -1.44
C LEU A 273 26.72 10.50 -0.39
N PRO A 274 27.53 9.50 -0.81
CA PRO A 274 28.23 8.62 0.13
C PRO A 274 29.19 9.37 1.06
N ASP A 275 29.80 10.47 0.58
CA ASP A 275 30.72 11.30 1.36
C ASP A 275 30.00 12.11 2.45
N ASP A 276 28.75 12.50 2.23
CA ASP A 276 27.93 13.23 3.21
C ASP A 276 27.20 12.31 4.19
N TYR A 277 27.03 11.02 3.84
CA TYR A 277 26.16 10.08 4.56
C TYR A 277 26.46 10.00 6.06
N GLN A 278 27.72 9.84 6.45
CA GLN A 278 28.08 9.71 7.87
C GLN A 278 27.82 10.99 8.65
N SER A 279 28.06 12.16 8.04
CA SER A 279 27.78 13.46 8.65
C SER A 279 26.27 13.64 8.86
N MET A 280 25.46 13.30 7.85
CA MET A 280 24.00 13.36 7.94
C MET A 280 23.43 12.37 8.96
N VAL A 281 23.95 11.14 9.03
CA VAL A 281 23.51 10.18 10.05
C VAL A 281 23.85 10.69 11.45
N SER A 282 25.01 11.31 11.63
CA SER A 282 25.46 11.85 12.92
C SER A 282 24.67 13.08 13.36
N SER A 283 23.96 13.77 12.45
CA SER A 283 23.11 14.91 12.79
C SER A 283 21.68 14.53 13.16
N ILE A 284 21.31 13.25 13.03
CA ILE A 284 20.02 12.74 13.49
C ILE A 284 20.03 12.60 15.01
N ARG A 285 18.94 12.96 15.67
CA ARG A 285 18.75 12.76 17.10
C ARG A 285 19.02 11.30 17.51
N PRO A 286 19.84 11.05 18.55
CA PRO A 286 20.17 9.69 18.99
C PRO A 286 18.93 8.84 19.30
N GLU A 287 17.86 9.46 19.82
CA GLU A 287 16.61 8.77 20.14
C GLU A 287 15.91 8.24 18.89
N ILE A 288 15.91 8.99 17.79
CA ILE A 288 15.36 8.55 16.51
C ILE A 288 16.18 7.38 15.96
N MET A 289 17.52 7.46 16.03
CA MET A 289 18.40 6.37 15.63
C MET A 289 18.17 5.11 16.48
N ALA A 290 17.96 5.27 17.79
CA ALA A 290 17.60 4.18 18.68
C ALA A 290 16.22 3.59 18.37
N ASP A 291 15.23 4.39 18.00
CA ASP A 291 13.92 3.90 17.54
C ASP A 291 14.04 3.10 16.23
N MET A 292 14.82 3.58 15.27
CA MET A 292 15.06 2.88 14.00
C MET A 292 15.76 1.53 14.22
N GLU A 293 16.78 1.49 15.07
CA GLU A 293 17.49 0.25 15.40
C GLU A 293 16.59 -0.72 16.17
N ARG A 294 15.85 -0.23 17.16
CA ARG A 294 14.87 -1.04 17.90
C ARG A 294 13.83 -1.64 16.96
N ASN A 295 13.33 -0.87 15.98
CA ASN A 295 12.39 -1.40 14.99
C ASN A 295 13.03 -2.49 14.12
N ARG A 296 14.28 -2.30 13.68
CA ARG A 296 15.02 -3.31 12.92
C ARG A 296 15.15 -4.62 13.70
N GLU A 297 15.61 -4.54 14.95
CA GLU A 297 15.78 -5.70 15.84
C GLU A 297 14.44 -6.38 16.13
N HIS A 298 13.40 -5.59 16.41
CA HIS A 298 12.05 -6.06 16.67
C HIS A 298 11.49 -6.92 15.53
N TRP A 299 11.63 -6.46 14.28
CA TRP A 299 11.19 -7.24 13.11
C TRP A 299 12.09 -8.43 12.81
N LEU A 300 13.41 -8.33 13.04
CA LEU A 300 14.32 -9.46 12.89
C LEU A 300 14.03 -10.58 13.88
N ALA A 301 13.61 -10.26 15.11
CA ALA A 301 13.33 -11.24 16.15
C ALA A 301 12.17 -12.21 15.80
N VAL A 302 11.23 -11.79 14.95
CA VAL A 302 10.11 -12.62 14.51
C VAL A 302 10.29 -13.19 13.11
N ARG A 303 11.27 -12.69 12.34
CA ARG A 303 11.44 -13.06 10.93
C ARG A 303 11.72 -14.56 10.78
N ASP A 304 11.03 -15.17 9.83
CA ASP A 304 11.32 -16.53 9.39
C ASP A 304 11.86 -16.46 7.96
N GLU A 305 13.17 -16.69 7.78
CA GLU A 305 13.83 -16.58 6.47
C GLU A 305 13.24 -17.53 5.42
N SER A 306 12.69 -18.68 5.84
CA SER A 306 12.07 -19.64 4.93
C SER A 306 10.72 -19.15 4.39
N LEU A 307 10.02 -18.31 5.16
CA LEU A 307 8.74 -17.72 4.81
C LEU A 307 8.89 -16.31 4.20
N SER A 308 9.94 -15.57 4.55
CA SER A 308 10.18 -14.20 4.06
C SER A 308 10.70 -14.16 2.63
N GLY A 309 11.21 -15.27 2.08
CA GLY A 309 11.81 -15.30 0.74
C GLY A 309 10.88 -14.86 -0.40
N ALA A 310 9.55 -14.92 -0.22
CA ALA A 310 8.58 -14.35 -1.16
C ALA A 310 8.48 -12.81 -1.03
N GLN A 311 8.49 -12.29 0.20
CA GLN A 311 8.52 -10.86 0.47
C GLN A 311 9.84 -10.25 0.02
N ASP A 312 10.97 -10.91 0.28
CA ASP A 312 12.29 -10.48 -0.18
C ASP A 312 12.34 -10.40 -1.72
N LYS A 313 11.69 -11.34 -2.42
CA LYS A 313 11.53 -11.28 -3.89
C LYS A 313 10.59 -10.18 -4.37
N MET A 314 9.51 -9.89 -3.65
CA MET A 314 8.60 -8.77 -3.97
C MET A 314 9.26 -7.43 -3.68
N TYR A 315 10.04 -7.32 -2.60
CA TYR A 315 10.85 -6.17 -2.25
C TYR A 315 11.98 -5.97 -3.26
N ASP A 316 12.68 -7.04 -3.65
CA ASP A 316 13.66 -7.02 -4.74
C ASP A 316 13.02 -6.69 -6.09
N ALA A 317 11.80 -7.16 -6.37
CA ALA A 317 11.06 -6.82 -7.58
C ALA A 317 10.58 -5.37 -7.54
N TYR A 318 10.17 -4.84 -6.39
CA TYR A 318 9.88 -3.42 -6.17
C TYR A 318 11.15 -2.58 -6.40
N LEU A 319 12.28 -2.99 -5.84
CA LEU A 319 13.59 -2.35 -6.06
C LEU A 319 14.07 -2.49 -7.51
N LYS A 320 13.75 -3.59 -8.20
CA LYS A 320 14.10 -3.84 -9.62
C LYS A 320 13.16 -3.13 -10.60
N THR A 321 11.89 -2.96 -10.27
CA THR A 321 10.93 -2.17 -11.07
C THR A 321 11.19 -0.68 -10.87
N ASN A 322 11.68 -0.29 -9.69
CA ASN A 322 12.32 1.01 -9.44
C ASN A 322 13.71 1.16 -10.08
N LYS A 323 14.17 0.21 -10.93
CA LYS A 323 15.35 0.41 -11.79
C LYS A 323 14.94 1.08 -13.09
N ILE A 324 15.15 2.39 -13.10
CA ILE A 324 15.92 3.13 -14.10
C ILE A 324 16.56 2.21 -15.16
N ARG A 325 16.31 2.50 -16.44
CA ARG A 325 17.19 2.07 -17.54
C ARG A 325 18.64 2.34 -17.11
N SER A 326 19.47 1.29 -17.12
CA SER A 326 20.87 1.35 -16.71
C SER A 326 21.57 2.61 -17.24
N GLY A 327 22.07 3.47 -16.35
CA GLY A 327 23.01 4.55 -16.71
C GLY A 327 22.64 5.99 -16.31
N GLN A 328 21.43 6.27 -15.79
CA GLN A 328 21.08 7.60 -15.26
C GLN A 328 20.72 7.50 -13.76
N GLY A 329 21.15 8.46 -12.94
CA GLY A 329 20.74 8.54 -11.52
C GLY A 329 19.30 9.02 -11.43
N ASN A 330 18.44 8.31 -10.68
CA ASN A 330 17.12 8.76 -10.28
C ASN A 330 16.94 8.42 -8.80
N TYR A 331 16.19 9.27 -8.08
CA TYR A 331 15.77 8.99 -6.72
C TYR A 331 14.96 7.69 -6.67
N SER A 332 14.89 7.08 -5.50
CA SER A 332 13.77 6.19 -5.19
C SER A 332 12.46 6.95 -5.41
N GLU A 333 11.43 6.27 -5.91
CA GLU A 333 10.16 6.92 -6.27
C GLU A 333 9.54 7.67 -5.08
N VAL A 334 9.68 7.13 -3.86
CA VAL A 334 9.24 7.80 -2.62
C VAL A 334 9.99 9.11 -2.39
N VAL A 335 11.32 9.13 -2.52
CA VAL A 335 12.12 10.35 -2.30
C VAL A 335 11.87 11.36 -3.41
N GLY A 336 11.72 10.94 -4.67
CA GLY A 336 11.36 11.84 -5.77
C GLY A 336 9.99 12.50 -5.55
N LEU A 337 8.99 11.73 -5.11
CA LEU A 337 7.68 12.22 -4.73
C LEU A 337 7.75 13.20 -3.55
N LEU A 338 8.51 12.85 -2.50
CA LEU A 338 8.71 13.72 -1.34
C LEU A 338 9.39 15.02 -1.74
N ILE A 339 10.56 14.99 -2.39
CA ILE A 339 11.31 16.17 -2.85
C ILE A 339 10.41 17.10 -3.67
N SER A 340 9.66 16.55 -4.62
CA SER A 340 8.80 17.32 -5.51
C SER A 340 7.62 17.99 -4.81
N SER A 341 7.24 17.52 -3.62
CA SER A 341 6.00 17.92 -2.95
C SER A 341 6.20 18.54 -1.56
N TYR A 342 7.39 18.38 -0.96
CA TYR A 342 7.69 18.75 0.42
C TYR A 342 7.43 20.22 0.73
N GLY A 343 7.83 21.12 -0.16
CA GLY A 343 7.65 22.56 0.01
C GLY A 343 6.23 23.06 -0.29
N ILE A 344 5.37 22.23 -0.89
CA ILE A 344 3.99 22.58 -1.24
C ILE A 344 3.01 22.16 -0.13
N ILE A 345 3.41 21.20 0.70
CA ILE A 345 2.51 20.48 1.62
C ILE A 345 2.72 20.87 3.09
N GLN A 346 3.85 21.49 3.43
CA GLN A 346 4.03 22.22 4.69
C GLN A 346 3.41 23.61 4.57
#